data_AF-A0AA88DKS7-F1
#
_entry.id   AF-A0AA88DKS7-F1
#
_cell.length_a   1.000
_cell.length_b   1.000
_cell.length_c   1.000
_cell.angle_alpha   90.00
_cell.angle_beta   90.00
_cell.angle_gamma   90.00
#
_symmetry.space_group_name_H-M   'P 1'
#
loop_
_entity.id
_entity.type
_entity.pdbx_description
1 polymer ?
#
loop_
_entity_poly.entity_id
_entity_poly.type
_entity_poly.pdbx_seq_one_letter_code
_entity_poly.pdbx_strand_id
1 'polypeptide(L)'
;MGKKMDALLGKGFKTAKFKRLVELVSSRIAVLEKQHHLRCMQAQSDVVALLKLGHQESALLRVELVITEQNTLDAYSMTENFCNLLEERVVQLENNRECPDELKEAISSLIFAASKCGELQDLQKISGMFSKRFGKEFAANAVDLCNNCGVCPKIVSKLSTHRPNTERKLEMLKEIALANGIDLHRERDQDRSHTVTEEMKQDSKDCHEHRADRLSTEKKQDEKSQEQDMERRKYKNFKAAAQAACKLATHAAAAARAAVELSQDLDGDHDDPRKPTGDKHLTHFDDQPSKSGTSIQKDENSEIENGLERGKLHSKVIPTSSPKHEKMVTNSGGHLKED
;
A
#
# COMPACT_ATOMS: atom_id res chain seq x y z
N MET A 1 -14.47 -3.14 -51.40
CA MET A 1 -13.58 -2.05 -50.94
C MET A 1 -13.43 -1.92 -49.41
N GLY A 2 -13.85 -2.90 -48.58
CA GLY A 2 -13.96 -2.71 -47.11
C GLY A 2 -12.66 -2.57 -46.31
N LYS A 3 -11.54 -3.18 -46.73
CA LYS A 3 -10.32 -3.27 -45.90
C LYS A 3 -9.54 -1.95 -45.75
N LYS A 4 -9.78 -0.95 -46.61
CA LYS A 4 -9.06 0.34 -46.57
C LYS A 4 -9.67 1.36 -45.60
N MET A 5 -10.94 1.20 -45.24
CA MET A 5 -11.63 2.10 -44.30
C MET A 5 -11.35 1.73 -42.83
N ASP A 6 -11.11 0.45 -42.53
CA ASP A 6 -10.69 -0.01 -41.20
C ASP A 6 -9.32 0.53 -40.77
N ALA A 7 -8.47 0.88 -41.73
CA ALA A 7 -7.17 1.50 -41.47
C ALA A 7 -7.28 2.99 -41.10
N LEU A 8 -8.38 3.66 -41.50
CA LEU A 8 -8.61 5.09 -41.24
C LEU A 8 -9.54 5.34 -40.03
N LEU A 9 -10.28 4.32 -39.57
CA LEU A 9 -11.31 4.44 -38.52
C LEU A 9 -10.95 3.78 -37.18
N GLY A 10 -9.66 3.47 -36.97
CA GLY A 10 -9.20 2.87 -35.73
C GLY A 10 -9.29 1.34 -35.79
N LYS A 11 -8.12 0.72 -35.64
CA LYS A 11 -7.92 -0.73 -35.54
C LYS A 11 -9.00 -1.32 -34.61
N GLY A 12 -9.81 -2.24 -35.12
CA GLY A 12 -10.90 -2.89 -34.38
C GLY A 12 -10.46 -3.45 -33.01
N PHE A 13 -11.42 -3.58 -32.09
CA PHE A 13 -11.16 -4.14 -30.76
C PHE A 13 -10.54 -5.54 -30.91
N LYS A 14 -9.39 -5.76 -30.27
CA LYS A 14 -8.62 -7.00 -30.41
C LYS A 14 -9.02 -8.00 -29.33
N THR A 15 -10.07 -8.77 -29.56
CA THR A 15 -10.62 -9.72 -28.58
C THR A 15 -9.63 -10.75 -28.08
N ALA A 16 -8.87 -11.40 -28.96
CA ALA A 16 -7.85 -12.36 -28.53
C ALA A 16 -6.80 -11.74 -27.59
N LYS A 17 -6.48 -10.45 -27.79
CA LYS A 17 -5.58 -9.72 -26.89
C LYS A 17 -6.26 -9.39 -25.57
N PHE A 18 -7.53 -8.96 -25.60
CA PHE A 18 -8.30 -8.65 -24.41
C PHE A 18 -8.45 -9.87 -23.50
N LYS A 19 -8.88 -11.02 -24.04
CA LYS A 19 -9.02 -12.28 -23.29
C LYS A 19 -7.72 -12.71 -22.63
N ARG A 20 -6.61 -12.70 -23.39
CA ARG A 20 -5.29 -12.99 -22.82
C ARG A 20 -4.93 -12.06 -21.66
N LEU A 21 -5.24 -10.76 -21.77
CA LEU A 21 -4.99 -9.81 -20.68
C LEU A 21 -5.88 -10.10 -19.46
N VAL A 22 -7.15 -10.47 -19.66
CA VAL A 22 -8.05 -10.88 -18.59
C VAL A 22 -7.50 -12.10 -17.85
N GLU A 23 -7.07 -13.14 -18.55
CA GLU A 23 -6.43 -14.33 -17.96
C GLU A 23 -5.18 -13.98 -17.13
N LEU A 24 -4.34 -13.05 -17.61
CA LEU A 24 -3.18 -12.55 -16.89
C LEU A 24 -3.58 -11.78 -15.63
N VAL A 25 -4.61 -10.94 -15.71
CA VAL A 25 -5.17 -10.22 -14.56
C VAL A 25 -5.70 -11.19 -13.51
N SER A 26 -6.51 -12.18 -13.88
CA SER A 26 -7.01 -13.21 -12.95
C SER A 26 -5.87 -13.99 -12.31
N SER A 27 -4.86 -14.39 -13.09
CA SER A 27 -3.67 -15.08 -12.56
C SER A 27 -2.89 -14.21 -11.56
N ARG A 28 -2.75 -12.91 -11.83
CA ARG A 28 -2.08 -11.95 -10.93
C ARG A 28 -2.91 -11.71 -9.67
N ILE A 29 -4.22 -11.53 -9.80
CA ILE A 29 -5.16 -11.38 -8.68
C ILE A 29 -5.03 -12.58 -7.75
N ALA A 30 -5.07 -13.81 -8.27
CA ALA A 30 -4.97 -15.02 -7.44
C ALA A 30 -3.67 -15.11 -6.61
N VAL A 31 -2.56 -14.51 -7.09
CA VAL A 31 -1.31 -14.41 -6.32
C VAL A 31 -1.42 -13.32 -5.26
N LEU A 32 -1.91 -12.14 -5.63
CA LEU A 32 -2.06 -11.00 -4.73
C LEU A 32 -3.06 -11.28 -3.61
N GLU A 33 -4.17 -11.95 -3.91
CA GLU A 33 -5.16 -12.36 -2.91
C GLU A 33 -4.53 -13.19 -1.80
N LYS A 34 -3.68 -14.16 -2.14
CA LYS A 34 -2.95 -14.95 -1.12
C LYS A 34 -2.07 -14.06 -0.25
N GLN A 35 -1.36 -13.10 -0.85
CA GLN A 35 -0.48 -12.18 -0.11
C GLN A 35 -1.27 -11.26 0.83
N HIS A 36 -2.32 -10.62 0.33
CA HIS A 36 -3.20 -9.75 1.11
C HIS A 36 -3.97 -10.52 2.18
N HIS A 37 -4.40 -11.75 1.90
CA HIS A 37 -5.05 -12.60 2.89
C HIS A 37 -4.11 -12.92 4.06
N LEU A 38 -2.86 -13.28 3.79
CA LEU A 38 -1.86 -13.50 4.84
C LEU A 38 -1.60 -12.23 5.65
N ARG A 39 -1.48 -11.06 4.99
CA ARG A 39 -1.34 -9.77 5.69
C ARG A 39 -2.54 -9.45 6.57
N CYS A 40 -3.76 -9.71 6.08
CA CYS A 40 -4.99 -9.51 6.83
C CYS A 40 -5.03 -10.41 8.08
N MET A 41 -4.72 -11.71 7.93
CA MET A 41 -4.65 -12.65 9.05
C MET A 41 -3.59 -12.24 10.08
N GLN A 42 -2.40 -11.83 9.63
CA GLN A 42 -1.35 -11.35 10.54
C GLN A 42 -1.80 -10.09 11.28
N ALA A 43 -2.38 -9.12 10.57
CA ALA A 43 -2.87 -7.90 11.20
C ALA A 43 -3.98 -8.18 12.21
N GLN A 44 -4.89 -9.13 11.94
CA GLN A 44 -5.90 -9.57 12.91
C GLN A 44 -5.27 -10.23 14.14
N SER A 45 -4.27 -11.10 13.95
CA SER A 45 -3.51 -11.70 15.07
C SER A 45 -2.85 -10.63 15.94
N ASP A 46 -2.27 -9.60 15.32
CA ASP A 46 -1.63 -8.49 16.02
C ASP A 46 -2.67 -7.65 16.81
N VAL A 47 -3.87 -7.41 16.25
CA VAL A 47 -4.97 -6.78 16.99
C VAL A 47 -5.30 -7.57 18.25
N VAL A 48 -5.47 -8.89 18.12
CA VAL A 48 -5.79 -9.78 19.25
C VAL A 48 -4.69 -9.74 20.32
N ALA A 49 -3.42 -9.77 19.91
CA ALA A 49 -2.29 -9.67 20.83
C ALA A 49 -2.28 -8.33 21.58
N LEU A 50 -2.49 -7.21 20.87
CA LEU A 50 -2.53 -5.87 21.47
C LEU A 50 -3.70 -5.71 22.44
N LEU A 51 -4.87 -6.24 22.10
CA LEU A 51 -6.04 -6.24 22.97
C LEU A 51 -5.80 -7.02 24.27
N LYS A 52 -5.13 -8.16 24.20
CA LYS A 52 -4.75 -8.97 25.40
C LYS A 52 -3.76 -8.24 26.31
N LEU A 53 -2.93 -7.35 25.75
CA LEU A 53 -2.01 -6.49 26.50
C LEU A 53 -2.67 -5.21 27.03
N GLY A 54 -3.96 -4.96 26.72
CA GLY A 54 -4.66 -3.74 27.10
C GLY A 54 -4.36 -2.52 26.21
N HIS A 55 -3.58 -2.68 25.14
CA HIS A 55 -3.14 -1.56 24.29
C HIS A 55 -4.21 -1.18 23.23
N GLN A 56 -5.34 -0.64 23.67
CA GLN A 56 -6.51 -0.33 22.84
C GLN A 56 -6.20 0.64 21.68
N GLU A 57 -5.45 1.70 21.94
CA GLU A 57 -5.10 2.69 20.89
C GLU A 57 -4.23 2.07 19.80
N SER A 58 -3.26 1.24 20.19
CA SER A 58 -2.41 0.51 19.24
C SER A 58 -3.22 -0.52 18.45
N ALA A 59 -4.18 -1.20 19.09
CA ALA A 59 -5.08 -2.13 18.43
C ALA A 59 -5.95 -1.40 17.38
N LEU A 60 -6.45 -0.20 17.67
CA LEU A 60 -7.20 0.62 16.70
C LEU A 60 -6.37 1.02 15.49
N LEU A 61 -5.09 1.36 15.67
CA LEU A 61 -4.18 1.61 14.55
C LEU A 61 -3.98 0.34 13.70
N ARG A 62 -3.87 -0.83 14.35
CA ARG A 62 -3.72 -2.10 13.62
C ARG A 62 -5.00 -2.54 12.90
N VAL A 63 -6.18 -2.25 13.45
CA VAL A 63 -7.47 -2.49 12.80
C VAL A 63 -7.60 -1.73 11.48
N GLU A 64 -7.01 -0.53 11.40
CA GLU A 64 -6.98 0.22 10.14
C GLU A 64 -6.35 -0.59 8.99
N LEU A 65 -5.27 -1.31 9.29
CA LEU A 65 -4.61 -2.20 8.34
C LEU A 65 -5.52 -3.37 7.97
N VAL A 66 -6.19 -4.01 8.94
CA VAL A 66 -7.16 -5.09 8.68
C VAL A 66 -8.24 -4.65 7.69
N ILE A 67 -8.83 -3.48 7.91
CA ILE A 67 -9.86 -2.93 7.03
C ILE A 67 -9.30 -2.66 5.63
N THR A 68 -8.09 -2.13 5.54
CA THR A 68 -7.43 -1.79 4.26
C THR A 68 -7.13 -3.05 3.45
N GLU A 69 -6.58 -4.09 4.08
CA GLU A 69 -6.30 -5.38 3.44
C GLU A 69 -7.61 -6.06 2.99
N GLN A 70 -8.66 -6.05 3.83
CA GLN A 70 -9.97 -6.60 3.46
C GLN A 70 -10.60 -5.85 2.28
N ASN A 71 -10.54 -4.52 2.29
CA ASN A 71 -11.05 -3.71 1.20
C ASN A 71 -10.30 -3.98 -0.11
N THR A 72 -9.00 -4.26 -0.04
CA THR A 72 -8.18 -4.60 -1.21
C THR A 72 -8.60 -5.96 -1.80
N LEU A 73 -8.80 -6.97 -0.96
CA LEU A 73 -9.34 -8.27 -1.36
C LEU A 73 -10.72 -8.14 -2.02
N ASP A 74 -11.62 -7.37 -1.42
CA ASP A 74 -12.94 -7.12 -1.99
C ASP A 74 -12.84 -6.44 -3.37
N ALA A 75 -11.95 -5.46 -3.52
CA ALA A 75 -11.74 -4.77 -4.78
C ALA A 75 -11.18 -5.68 -5.88
N TYR A 76 -10.31 -6.64 -5.55
CA TYR A 76 -9.82 -7.65 -6.49
C TYR A 76 -10.93 -8.59 -6.95
N SER A 77 -11.76 -9.08 -6.02
CA SER A 77 -12.93 -9.88 -6.40
C SER A 77 -13.88 -9.12 -7.32
N MET A 78 -14.16 -7.84 -7.04
CA MET A 78 -14.95 -6.99 -7.93
C MET A 78 -14.30 -6.80 -9.31
N THR A 79 -12.99 -6.61 -9.35
CA THR A 79 -12.22 -6.45 -10.60
C THR A 79 -12.31 -7.71 -11.46
N GLU A 80 -12.14 -8.89 -10.86
CA GLU A 80 -12.27 -10.16 -11.56
C GLU A 80 -13.68 -10.37 -12.11
N ASN A 81 -14.71 -10.09 -11.30
CA ASN A 81 -16.10 -10.18 -11.74
C ASN A 81 -16.41 -9.28 -12.94
N PHE A 82 -15.90 -8.04 -12.96
CA PHE A 82 -16.06 -7.16 -14.11
C PHE A 82 -15.29 -7.66 -15.34
N CYS A 83 -14.08 -8.20 -15.17
CA CYS A 83 -13.34 -8.81 -16.28
C CYS A 83 -14.13 -9.99 -16.89
N ASN A 84 -14.66 -10.89 -16.06
CA ASN A 84 -15.44 -12.05 -16.50
C ASN A 84 -16.70 -11.62 -17.27
N LEU A 85 -17.46 -10.65 -16.72
CA LEU A 85 -18.64 -10.11 -17.38
C LEU A 85 -18.34 -9.57 -18.78
N LEU A 86 -17.24 -8.82 -18.92
CA LEU A 86 -16.84 -8.24 -20.19
C LEU A 86 -16.30 -9.29 -21.17
N GLU A 87 -15.68 -10.34 -20.67
CA GLU A 87 -15.26 -11.48 -21.50
C GLU A 87 -16.46 -12.24 -22.07
N GLU A 88 -17.49 -12.49 -21.26
CA GLU A 88 -18.75 -13.12 -21.70
C GLU A 88 -19.46 -12.27 -22.77
N ARG A 89 -19.39 -10.94 -22.65
CA ARG A 89 -20.05 -9.99 -23.55
C ARG A 89 -19.12 -9.35 -24.58
N VAL A 90 -18.00 -9.99 -24.90
CA VAL A 90 -16.95 -9.40 -25.73
C VAL A 90 -17.40 -9.00 -27.14
N VAL A 91 -18.40 -9.68 -27.71
CA VAL A 91 -19.00 -9.35 -29.01
C VAL A 91 -19.61 -7.94 -29.01
N GLN A 92 -20.19 -7.51 -27.90
CA GLN A 92 -20.73 -6.15 -27.77
C GLN A 92 -19.61 -5.09 -27.73
N LEU A 93 -18.45 -5.42 -27.15
CA LEU A 93 -17.26 -4.55 -27.17
C LEU A 93 -16.67 -4.43 -28.58
N GLU A 94 -16.73 -5.50 -29.38
CA GLU A 94 -16.26 -5.51 -30.77
C GLU A 94 -17.14 -4.68 -31.70
N ASN A 95 -18.46 -4.82 -31.59
CA ASN A 95 -19.39 -4.27 -32.56
C ASN A 95 -19.78 -2.81 -32.29
N ASN A 96 -19.76 -2.37 -31.04
CA ASN A 96 -20.20 -1.02 -30.68
C ASN A 96 -19.03 -0.04 -30.59
N ARG A 97 -19.12 1.08 -31.32
CA ARG A 97 -18.13 2.16 -31.26
C ARG A 97 -18.26 2.95 -29.95
N GLU A 98 -19.49 3.18 -29.53
CA GLU A 98 -19.81 3.79 -28.25
C GLU A 98 -19.91 2.72 -27.15
N CYS A 99 -19.70 3.13 -25.90
CA CYS A 99 -19.78 2.24 -24.76
C CYS A 99 -21.25 1.88 -24.49
N PRO A 100 -21.68 0.61 -24.59
CA PRO A 100 -23.06 0.22 -24.28
C PRO A 100 -23.38 0.50 -22.82
N ASP A 101 -24.57 1.02 -22.52
CA ASP A 101 -24.97 1.37 -21.16
C ASP A 101 -24.88 0.19 -20.18
N GLU A 102 -25.23 -1.02 -20.65
CA GLU A 102 -25.14 -2.26 -19.86
C GLU A 102 -23.71 -2.63 -19.45
N LEU A 103 -22.70 -2.20 -20.22
CA LEU A 103 -21.29 -2.48 -19.95
C LEU A 103 -20.55 -1.29 -19.33
N LYS A 104 -21.16 -0.11 -19.37
CA LYS A 104 -20.56 1.14 -18.91
C LYS A 104 -20.07 1.03 -17.48
N GLU A 105 -20.85 0.39 -16.60
CA GLU A 105 -20.45 0.20 -15.20
C GLU A 105 -19.15 -0.61 -15.07
N ALA A 106 -19.08 -1.77 -15.72
CA ALA A 106 -17.91 -2.64 -15.66
C ALA A 106 -16.67 -1.98 -16.29
N ILE A 107 -16.82 -1.34 -17.45
CA ILE A 107 -15.71 -0.71 -18.17
C ILE A 107 -15.17 0.48 -17.38
N SER A 108 -16.03 1.40 -16.93
CA SER A 108 -15.62 2.55 -16.12
C SER A 108 -14.98 2.10 -14.81
N SER A 109 -15.54 1.06 -14.16
CA SER A 109 -14.99 0.51 -12.91
C SER A 109 -13.61 -0.10 -13.09
N LEU A 110 -13.35 -0.82 -14.18
CA LEU A 110 -12.01 -1.36 -14.47
C LEU A 110 -11.00 -0.27 -14.81
N ILE A 111 -11.41 0.79 -15.52
CA ILE A 111 -10.53 1.95 -15.78
C ILE A 111 -10.14 2.64 -14.47
N PHE A 112 -11.11 2.89 -13.59
CA PHE A 112 -10.87 3.46 -12.28
C PHE A 112 -9.98 2.54 -11.44
N ALA A 113 -10.28 1.24 -11.37
CA ALA A 113 -9.50 0.27 -10.61
C ALA A 113 -8.05 0.19 -11.11
N ALA A 114 -7.84 0.21 -12.43
CA ALA A 114 -6.51 0.34 -13.00
C ALA A 114 -5.79 1.56 -12.41
N SER A 115 -6.37 2.76 -12.43
CA SER A 115 -5.68 3.96 -11.91
C SER A 115 -5.22 3.87 -10.44
N LYS A 116 -5.84 2.99 -9.63
CA LYS A 116 -5.52 2.79 -8.21
C LYS A 116 -4.63 1.56 -7.95
N CYS A 117 -4.69 0.54 -8.80
CA CYS A 117 -4.01 -0.74 -8.61
C CYS A 117 -2.73 -0.83 -9.46
N GLY A 118 -1.63 -0.27 -8.94
CA GLY A 118 -0.32 -0.33 -9.62
C GLY A 118 0.24 -1.75 -9.79
N GLU A 119 -0.18 -2.69 -8.93
CA GLU A 119 0.27 -4.09 -8.95
C GLU A 119 -0.36 -4.93 -10.06
N LEU A 120 -1.39 -4.40 -10.73
CA LEU A 120 -2.12 -5.01 -11.84
C LEU A 120 -1.75 -4.35 -13.17
N GLN A 121 -0.52 -4.56 -13.63
CA GLN A 121 -0.02 -3.95 -14.88
C GLN A 121 -0.83 -4.35 -16.11
N ASP A 122 -1.34 -5.58 -16.17
CA ASP A 122 -2.18 -6.04 -17.27
C ASP A 122 -3.56 -5.36 -17.27
N LEU A 123 -4.08 -4.99 -16.09
CA LEU A 123 -5.28 -4.18 -15.98
C LEU A 123 -5.06 -2.76 -16.54
N GLN A 124 -3.87 -2.18 -16.39
CA GLN A 124 -3.52 -0.92 -17.07
C GLN A 124 -3.59 -1.05 -18.59
N LYS A 125 -3.15 -2.19 -19.13
CA LYS A 125 -3.21 -2.45 -20.57
C LYS A 125 -4.66 -2.57 -21.04
N ILE A 126 -5.53 -3.20 -20.24
CA ILE A 126 -6.99 -3.26 -20.49
C ILE A 126 -7.60 -1.85 -20.47
N SER A 127 -7.32 -1.05 -19.43
CA SER A 127 -7.75 0.35 -19.35
C SER A 127 -7.31 1.16 -20.58
N GLY A 128 -6.06 1.00 -21.02
CA GLY A 128 -5.55 1.60 -22.25
C GLY A 128 -6.24 1.12 -23.53
N MET A 129 -6.76 -0.13 -23.56
CA MET A 129 -7.60 -0.61 -24.67
C MET A 129 -8.96 0.08 -24.67
N PHE A 130 -9.59 0.25 -23.50
CA PHE A 130 -10.86 0.96 -23.39
C PHE A 130 -10.74 2.45 -23.69
N SER A 131 -9.68 3.11 -23.22
CA SER A 131 -9.40 4.51 -23.56
C SER A 131 -9.21 4.73 -25.07
N LYS A 132 -8.54 3.79 -25.76
CA LYS A 132 -8.41 3.83 -27.23
C LYS A 132 -9.73 3.56 -27.95
N ARG A 133 -10.63 2.78 -27.36
CA ARG A 133 -11.90 2.39 -27.97
C ARG A 133 -12.98 3.43 -27.77
N PHE A 134 -13.17 3.90 -26.53
CA PHE A 134 -14.28 4.77 -26.12
C PHE A 134 -13.86 6.23 -25.90
N GLY A 135 -12.56 6.53 -26.05
CA GLY A 135 -12.02 7.88 -25.97
C GLY A 135 -11.30 8.17 -24.66
N LYS A 136 -10.40 9.16 -24.71
CA LYS A 136 -9.62 9.61 -23.55
C LYS A 136 -10.49 10.30 -22.51
N GLU A 137 -11.45 11.13 -22.93
CA GLU A 137 -12.40 11.81 -22.05
C GLU A 137 -13.24 10.80 -21.25
N PHE A 138 -13.70 9.73 -21.89
CA PHE A 138 -14.43 8.65 -21.21
C PHE A 138 -13.59 8.03 -20.10
N ALA A 139 -12.32 7.72 -20.39
CA ALA A 139 -11.41 7.15 -19.40
C ALA A 139 -11.07 8.14 -18.28
N ALA A 140 -10.79 9.41 -18.61
CA ALA A 140 -10.51 10.47 -17.64
C ALA A 140 -11.69 10.66 -16.69
N ASN A 141 -12.92 10.75 -17.22
CA ASN A 141 -14.13 10.86 -16.41
C ASN A 141 -14.29 9.71 -15.40
N ALA A 142 -13.89 8.48 -15.77
CA ALA A 142 -13.91 7.34 -14.86
C ALA A 142 -12.82 7.44 -13.78
N VAL A 143 -11.60 7.88 -14.13
CA VAL A 143 -10.50 8.04 -13.16
C VAL A 143 -10.77 9.17 -12.17
N ASP A 144 -11.25 10.31 -12.68
CA ASP A 144 -11.50 11.53 -11.90
C ASP A 144 -12.86 11.53 -11.20
N LEU A 145 -13.65 10.47 -11.38
CA LEU A 145 -15.00 10.30 -10.80
C LEU A 145 -15.93 11.48 -11.12
N CYS A 146 -15.89 11.96 -12.37
CA CYS A 146 -16.79 13.00 -12.86
C CYS A 146 -18.27 12.60 -12.76
N ASN A 147 -19.17 13.58 -12.87
CA ASN A 147 -20.62 13.34 -12.91
C ASN A 147 -20.96 12.32 -14.01
N ASN A 148 -21.79 11.32 -13.68
CA ASN A 148 -22.20 10.25 -14.59
C ASN A 148 -21.05 9.41 -15.19
N CYS A 149 -19.90 9.32 -14.50
CA CYS A 149 -18.76 8.50 -14.91
C CYS A 149 -19.10 7.00 -15.02
N GLY A 150 -20.16 6.54 -14.36
CA GLY A 150 -20.61 5.16 -14.38
C GLY A 150 -19.73 4.21 -13.57
N VAL A 151 -18.80 4.70 -12.74
CA VAL A 151 -18.00 3.84 -11.86
C VAL A 151 -18.89 3.27 -10.75
N CYS A 152 -18.76 1.98 -10.46
CA CYS A 152 -19.47 1.31 -9.37
C CYS A 152 -19.11 1.96 -8.02
N PRO A 153 -20.06 2.54 -7.26
CA PRO A 153 -19.75 3.23 -6.01
C PRO A 153 -19.05 2.35 -4.97
N LYS A 154 -19.33 1.04 -5.01
CA LYS A 154 -18.70 0.05 -4.13
C LYS A 154 -17.19 -0.05 -4.38
N ILE A 155 -16.74 -0.10 -5.64
CA ILE A 155 -15.30 -0.22 -5.93
C ILE A 155 -14.56 1.06 -5.57
N VAL A 156 -15.22 2.23 -5.69
CA VAL A 156 -14.68 3.52 -5.23
C VAL A 156 -14.46 3.51 -3.72
N SER A 157 -15.44 3.05 -2.96
CA SER A 157 -15.33 2.95 -1.51
C SER A 157 -14.19 2.00 -1.10
N LYS A 158 -14.05 0.86 -1.79
CA LYS A 158 -13.03 -0.15 -1.49
C LYS A 158 -11.60 0.27 -1.86
N LEU A 159 -11.43 0.99 -2.96
CA LEU A 159 -10.12 1.50 -3.42
C LEU A 159 -9.83 2.94 -2.94
N SER A 160 -10.62 3.45 -1.99
CA SER A 160 -10.41 4.77 -1.43
C SER A 160 -9.09 4.84 -0.65
N THR A 161 -8.32 5.90 -0.90
CA THR A 161 -7.12 6.21 -0.11
C THR A 161 -7.45 6.91 1.21
N HIS A 162 -8.73 7.21 1.45
CA HIS A 162 -9.17 7.81 2.71
C HIS A 162 -9.09 6.79 3.84
N ARG A 163 -8.54 7.21 4.99
CA ARG A 163 -8.46 6.35 6.16
C ARG A 163 -9.86 5.95 6.64
N PRO A 164 -10.08 4.69 7.06
CA PRO A 164 -11.30 4.31 7.75
C PRO A 164 -11.62 5.27 8.91
N ASN A 165 -12.87 5.72 8.98
CA ASN A 165 -13.31 6.58 10.07
C ASN A 165 -13.26 5.83 11.41
N THR A 166 -13.27 6.58 12.52
CA THR A 166 -13.15 6.01 13.87
C THR A 166 -14.27 5.02 14.18
N GLU A 167 -15.49 5.30 13.72
CA GLU A 167 -16.65 4.42 13.92
C GLU A 167 -16.43 3.04 13.30
N ARG A 168 -16.01 2.97 12.03
CA ARG A 168 -15.73 1.70 11.35
C ARG A 168 -14.56 0.95 11.98
N LYS A 169 -13.54 1.67 12.47
CA LYS A 169 -12.43 1.06 13.22
C LYS A 169 -12.91 0.44 14.53
N LEU A 170 -13.76 1.14 15.27
CA LEU A 170 -14.34 0.62 16.52
C LEU A 170 -15.26 -0.57 16.27
N GLU A 171 -16.05 -0.55 15.21
CA GLU A 171 -16.90 -1.66 14.81
C GLU A 171 -16.07 -2.91 14.50
N MET A 172 -15.05 -2.79 13.64
CA MET A 172 -14.14 -3.89 13.31
C MET A 172 -13.37 -4.39 14.55
N LEU A 173 -12.93 -3.48 15.43
CA LEU A 173 -12.27 -3.87 16.69
C LEU A 173 -13.19 -4.73 17.57
N LYS A 174 -14.47 -4.34 17.68
CA LYS A 174 -15.49 -5.11 18.41
C LYS A 174 -15.73 -6.47 17.77
N GLU A 175 -15.86 -6.54 16.44
CA GLU A 175 -16.00 -7.79 15.70
C GLU A 175 -14.85 -8.76 16.02
N ILE A 176 -13.61 -8.28 15.95
CA ILE A 176 -12.40 -9.08 16.25
C ILE A 176 -12.36 -9.49 17.72
N ALA A 177 -12.66 -8.59 18.65
CA ALA A 177 -12.66 -8.88 20.08
C ALA A 177 -13.69 -9.95 20.44
N LEU A 178 -14.92 -9.80 19.94
CA LEU A 178 -16.01 -10.76 20.14
C LEU A 178 -15.66 -12.14 19.56
N ALA A 179 -15.11 -12.20 18.34
CA ALA A 179 -14.70 -13.46 17.71
C ALA A 179 -13.61 -14.20 18.50
N ASN A 180 -12.84 -13.49 19.34
CA ASN A 180 -11.75 -14.03 20.14
C ASN A 180 -12.05 -14.07 21.66
N GLY A 181 -13.30 -13.80 22.07
CA GLY A 181 -13.72 -13.84 23.47
C GLY A 181 -13.05 -12.79 24.37
N ILE A 182 -12.68 -11.63 23.81
CA ILE A 182 -12.07 -10.52 24.55
C ILE A 182 -13.16 -9.51 24.93
N ASP A 183 -13.27 -9.18 26.22
CA ASP A 183 -14.15 -8.12 26.69
C ASP A 183 -13.47 -6.75 26.53
N LEU A 184 -14.07 -5.86 25.73
CA LEU A 184 -13.61 -4.49 25.55
C LEU A 184 -14.15 -3.65 26.72
N HIS A 185 -13.64 -3.89 27.92
CA HIS A 185 -14.00 -3.08 29.08
C HIS A 185 -13.33 -1.70 28.97
N ARG A 186 -14.17 -0.68 29.01
CA ARG A 186 -13.91 0.71 28.68
C ARG A 186 -12.96 1.33 29.70
N GLU A 187 -11.69 1.53 29.36
CA GLU A 187 -10.87 2.53 30.05
C GLU A 187 -11.45 3.92 29.75
N ARG A 188 -12.42 4.31 30.57
CA ARG A 188 -12.85 5.70 30.77
C ARG A 188 -12.35 6.23 32.13
N ASP A 189 -11.51 5.49 32.85
CA ASP A 189 -11.05 5.89 34.19
C ASP A 189 -9.53 5.85 34.36
N GLN A 190 -8.77 6.32 33.34
CA GLN A 190 -7.39 6.77 33.54
C GLN A 190 -7.27 8.26 33.21
N ASP A 191 -8.01 9.08 33.96
CA ASP A 191 -7.74 10.52 34.05
C ASP A 191 -8.07 11.01 35.47
N ARG A 192 -7.38 10.48 36.50
CA ARG A 192 -7.45 10.98 37.90
C ARG A 192 -6.17 10.74 38.74
N SER A 193 -5.03 11.19 38.24
CA SER A 193 -3.92 11.67 39.07
C SER A 193 -3.07 12.54 38.14
N HIS A 194 -3.24 13.86 38.13
CA HIS A 194 -2.72 14.77 39.14
C HIS A 194 -3.56 16.06 39.21
N THR A 195 -4.27 16.27 40.32
CA THR A 195 -4.69 17.61 40.76
C THR A 195 -4.58 17.70 42.28
N VAL A 196 -3.55 18.38 42.77
CA VAL A 196 -3.54 19.29 43.93
C VAL A 196 -2.31 20.20 43.69
N THR A 197 -2.34 21.53 43.69
CA THR A 197 -3.12 22.48 44.50
C THR A 197 -3.11 23.83 43.78
N GLU A 198 -4.26 24.50 43.73
CA GLU A 198 -4.33 25.95 43.53
C GLU A 198 -3.80 26.70 44.77
N GLU A 199 -3.33 27.93 44.61
CA GLU A 199 -3.82 29.08 45.39
C GLU A 199 -3.40 30.45 44.78
N MET A 200 -4.41 31.16 44.28
CA MET A 200 -4.75 32.60 44.46
C MET A 200 -3.82 33.78 44.03
N LYS A 201 -4.35 34.57 43.06
CA LYS A 201 -4.59 36.06 42.98
C LYS A 201 -3.55 37.01 43.64
N GLN A 202 -3.14 38.18 43.13
CA GLN A 202 -3.80 39.23 42.32
C GLN A 202 -2.77 40.34 41.96
N ASP A 203 -3.08 41.13 40.92
CA ASP A 203 -2.74 42.56 40.68
C ASP A 203 -1.36 43.07 40.17
N SER A 204 -1.42 43.61 38.93
CA SER A 204 -0.92 44.89 38.41
C SER A 204 0.31 45.60 39.04
N LYS A 205 1.42 45.73 38.27
CA LYS A 205 2.07 47.00 37.84
C LYS A 205 3.50 46.81 37.28
N ASP A 206 3.66 47.26 36.05
CA ASP A 206 4.71 48.14 35.48
C ASP A 206 6.24 47.92 35.70
N CYS A 207 6.91 47.91 34.54
CA CYS A 207 8.19 48.58 34.19
C CYS A 207 9.59 48.08 34.65
N HIS A 208 10.42 47.88 33.60
CA HIS A 208 11.86 48.18 33.41
C HIS A 208 12.98 47.32 34.05
N GLU A 209 13.72 46.66 33.14
CA GLU A 209 15.17 46.77 32.89
C GLU A 209 16.18 46.64 34.06
N HIS A 210 17.01 45.59 34.05
CA HIS A 210 18.43 45.67 33.64
C HIS A 210 19.22 44.35 33.85
N ARG A 211 19.82 43.92 32.74
CA ARG A 211 21.13 43.30 32.53
C ARG A 211 22.09 43.22 33.74
N ALA A 212 22.66 42.03 33.93
CA ALA A 212 24.10 41.71 34.09
C ALA A 212 24.24 40.46 34.98
N ASP A 213 24.66 39.33 34.42
CA ASP A 213 26.06 38.89 34.45
C ASP A 213 26.41 38.16 35.76
N ARG A 214 26.54 36.83 35.71
CA ARG A 214 27.83 36.15 35.94
C ARG A 214 27.67 34.62 36.03
N LEU A 215 28.52 34.02 35.22
CA LEU A 215 28.97 32.65 35.20
C LEU A 215 29.49 32.19 36.57
N SER A 216 29.21 30.94 36.95
CA SER A 216 30.13 30.13 37.75
C SER A 216 30.06 28.68 37.28
N THR A 217 31.16 28.31 36.60
CA THR A 217 31.66 26.98 36.31
C THR A 217 31.73 26.10 37.56
N GLU A 218 31.37 24.83 37.44
CA GLU A 218 32.13 23.73 38.06
C GLU A 218 31.89 22.42 37.30
N LYS A 219 32.99 21.77 36.92
CA LYS A 219 33.08 20.46 36.26
C LYS A 219 33.16 19.36 37.31
N LYS A 220 32.57 18.20 37.02
CA LYS A 220 33.20 16.85 36.95
C LYS A 220 32.12 15.78 36.73
N GLN A 221 32.19 15.07 35.60
CA GLN A 221 32.46 13.61 35.48
C GLN A 221 31.33 12.74 36.04
N ASP A 222 30.55 12.08 35.19
CA ASP A 222 30.85 10.71 34.75
C ASP A 222 29.83 10.19 33.73
N GLU A 223 30.25 9.15 33.03
CA GLU A 223 29.64 8.49 31.87
C GLU A 223 28.16 8.13 32.05
N LYS A 224 27.33 8.49 31.06
CA LYS A 224 26.19 7.66 30.67
C LYS A 224 25.77 7.94 29.24
N SER A 225 25.72 6.86 28.46
CA SER A 225 25.14 6.75 27.13
C SER A 225 23.85 7.57 27.02
N GLN A 226 23.83 8.47 26.04
CA GLN A 226 22.63 9.16 25.63
C GLN A 226 22.46 8.96 24.12
N GLU A 227 21.61 8.00 23.78
CA GLU A 227 20.64 8.20 22.70
C GLU A 227 19.89 9.50 23.02
N GLN A 228 20.40 10.60 22.50
CA GLN A 228 19.68 11.86 22.47
C GLN A 228 18.91 11.89 21.17
N ASP A 229 17.62 11.59 21.30
CA ASP A 229 16.52 12.32 20.71
C ASP A 229 16.99 13.36 19.68
N MET A 230 16.83 13.04 18.39
CA MET A 230 17.04 13.97 17.29
C MET A 230 15.93 15.02 17.30
N GLU A 231 15.95 15.86 18.33
CA GLU A 231 15.22 17.10 18.39
C GLU A 231 15.54 17.86 17.10
N ARG A 232 14.51 18.24 16.32
CA ARG A 232 14.63 18.97 15.04
C ARG A 232 15.35 20.30 15.28
N ARG A 233 16.68 20.28 15.32
CA ARG A 233 17.50 21.49 15.33
C ARG A 233 17.25 22.23 14.03
N LYS A 234 16.46 23.29 14.10
CA LYS A 234 16.28 24.22 12.98
C LYS A 234 17.62 24.91 12.76
N TYR A 235 18.29 24.55 11.66
CA TYR A 235 19.51 25.25 11.26
C TYR A 235 19.17 26.68 10.88
N LYS A 236 19.94 27.65 11.40
CA LYS A 236 19.71 29.09 11.16
C LYS A 236 19.77 29.46 9.66
N ASN A 237 20.47 28.67 8.85
CA ASN A 237 20.64 28.86 7.42
C ASN A 237 21.17 27.58 6.74
N PHE A 238 21.00 27.48 5.41
CA PHE A 238 21.37 26.30 4.62
C PHE A 238 22.85 25.90 4.76
N LYS A 239 23.74 26.89 4.90
CA LYS A 239 25.18 26.65 5.11
C LYS A 239 25.45 25.90 6.42
N ALA A 240 24.78 26.26 7.50
CA ALA A 240 24.93 25.58 8.79
C ALA A 240 24.39 24.15 8.76
N ALA A 241 23.30 23.90 8.02
CA ALA A 241 22.76 22.56 7.81
C ALA A 241 23.73 21.67 7.01
N ALA A 242 24.24 22.18 5.89
CA ALA A 242 25.20 21.47 5.04
C ALA A 242 26.49 21.14 5.80
N GLN A 243 27.02 22.08 6.60
CA GLN A 243 28.21 21.84 7.42
C GLN A 243 27.98 20.79 8.50
N ALA A 244 26.80 20.76 9.13
CA ALA A 244 26.46 19.75 10.12
C ALA A 244 26.36 18.36 9.48
N ALA A 245 25.72 18.27 8.30
CA ALA A 245 25.63 17.03 7.54
C ALA A 245 27.01 16.50 7.12
N CYS A 246 27.91 17.37 6.63
CA CYS A 246 29.27 16.97 6.30
C CYS A 246 30.03 16.43 7.51
N LYS A 247 29.95 17.10 8.67
CA LYS A 247 30.62 16.65 9.89
C LYS A 247 30.12 15.27 10.33
N LEU A 248 28.81 15.06 10.32
CA LEU A 248 28.19 13.76 10.63
C LEU A 248 28.68 12.66 9.68
N ALA A 249 28.73 12.93 8.38
CA ALA A 249 29.23 11.99 7.39
C ALA A 249 30.72 11.63 7.63
N THR A 250 31.55 12.61 7.98
CA THR A 250 32.97 12.36 8.30
C THR A 250 33.13 11.46 9.54
N HIS A 251 32.34 11.72 10.59
CA HIS A 251 32.33 10.88 11.79
C HIS A 251 31.86 9.45 11.50
N ALA A 252 30.79 9.28 10.71
CA ALA A 252 30.30 7.97 10.30
C ALA A 252 31.34 7.22 9.46
N ALA A 253 32.00 7.89 8.52
CA ALA A 253 33.06 7.29 7.71
C ALA A 253 34.28 6.89 8.55
N ALA A 254 34.64 7.67 9.57
CA ALA A 254 35.72 7.31 10.49
C ALA A 254 35.35 6.09 11.36
N ALA A 255 34.13 6.04 11.87
CA ALA A 255 33.63 4.90 12.63
C ALA A 255 33.58 3.61 11.77
N ALA A 256 33.12 3.72 10.52
CA ALA A 256 33.10 2.60 9.58
C ALA A 256 34.52 2.07 9.28
N ARG A 257 35.51 2.96 9.10
CA ARG A 257 36.91 2.56 8.93
C ARG A 257 37.46 1.84 10.16
N ALA A 258 37.20 2.37 11.35
CA ALA A 258 37.61 1.73 12.59
C ALA A 258 36.95 0.34 12.78
N ALA A 259 35.69 0.18 12.39
CA ALA A 259 35.02 -1.11 12.44
C ALA A 259 35.62 -2.14 11.47
N VAL A 260 36.04 -1.70 10.27
CA VAL A 260 36.71 -2.58 9.30
C VAL A 260 38.09 -3.01 9.80
N GLU A 261 38.85 -2.10 10.42
CA GLU A 261 40.15 -2.41 11.02
C GLU A 261 40.00 -3.43 12.15
N LEU A 262 39.04 -3.22 13.06
CA LEU A 262 38.71 -4.17 14.12
C LEU A 262 38.20 -5.54 13.62
N SER A 263 37.60 -5.60 12.43
CA SER A 263 37.15 -6.88 11.85
C SER A 263 38.27 -7.70 11.20
N GLN A 264 39.42 -7.08 10.88
CA GLN A 264 40.56 -7.76 10.25
C GLN A 264 41.47 -8.46 11.25
N ASP A 265 41.39 -8.13 12.54
CA ASP A 265 42.22 -8.72 13.60
C ASP A 265 41.71 -10.09 14.12
N LEU A 266 40.66 -10.67 13.50
CA LEU A 266 40.10 -11.98 13.88
C LEU A 266 40.50 -13.16 12.96
N ASP A 267 41.24 -12.92 11.88
CA ASP A 267 41.76 -14.01 11.04
C ASP A 267 43.24 -14.27 11.35
N GLY A 268 43.46 -14.83 12.55
CA GLY A 268 44.72 -15.41 12.99
C GLY A 268 44.59 -16.94 13.11
N ASP A 269 45.24 -17.63 12.17
CA ASP A 269 45.84 -18.97 12.29
C ASP A 269 45.03 -20.20 11.84
N HIS A 270 45.16 -20.54 10.55
CA HIS A 270 45.26 -21.94 10.13
C HIS A 270 46.21 -22.07 8.92
N ASP A 271 47.36 -22.71 9.16
CA ASP A 271 48.38 -23.10 8.18
C ASP A 271 47.84 -24.02 7.05
N ASP A 272 48.06 -23.65 5.78
CA ASP A 272 48.44 -24.58 4.70
C ASP A 272 49.11 -23.83 3.53
N PRO A 273 50.35 -24.16 3.11
CA PRO A 273 51.09 -23.40 2.11
C PRO A 273 50.90 -23.96 0.70
N ARG A 274 50.51 -23.13 -0.27
CA ARG A 274 50.81 -23.33 -1.71
C ARG A 274 50.74 -22.03 -2.53
N LYS A 275 51.94 -21.55 -2.89
CA LYS A 275 52.33 -20.47 -3.83
C LYS A 275 51.98 -20.78 -5.32
N PRO A 276 52.30 -19.93 -6.34
CA PRO A 276 52.32 -18.45 -6.44
C PRO A 276 51.81 -17.89 -7.81
N THR A 277 51.92 -16.55 -7.98
CA THR A 277 52.14 -15.73 -9.21
C THR A 277 50.98 -14.89 -9.75
N GLY A 278 51.27 -13.60 -10.02
CA GLY A 278 50.46 -12.76 -10.90
C GLY A 278 50.45 -11.28 -10.53
N ASP A 279 51.43 -10.54 -11.03
CA ASP A 279 51.70 -9.11 -10.79
C ASP A 279 50.67 -8.17 -11.48
N LYS A 280 50.33 -7.06 -10.80
CA LYS A 280 49.91 -5.71 -11.30
C LYS A 280 48.61 -5.55 -12.13
N HIS A 281 47.71 -4.68 -11.66
CA HIS A 281 47.65 -3.28 -12.14
C HIS A 281 46.75 -2.38 -11.25
N LEU A 282 47.26 -1.19 -10.95
CA LEU A 282 46.59 -0.08 -10.27
C LEU A 282 45.54 0.55 -11.19
N THR A 283 44.35 0.88 -10.68
CA THR A 283 43.46 1.85 -11.36
C THR A 283 43.19 3.04 -10.45
N HIS A 284 43.97 4.08 -10.71
CA HIS A 284 43.70 5.48 -10.41
C HIS A 284 42.45 5.90 -11.20
N PHE A 285 41.45 6.49 -10.55
CA PHE A 285 40.28 7.10 -11.20
C PHE A 285 40.24 8.57 -10.84
N ASP A 286 40.50 9.42 -11.84
CA ASP A 286 40.31 10.87 -11.79
C ASP A 286 39.09 11.27 -12.62
N ASP A 287 38.57 12.43 -12.24
CA ASP A 287 37.28 13.03 -12.57
C ASP A 287 37.18 13.63 -14.01
N GLN A 288 35.96 13.57 -14.56
CA GLN A 288 35.32 14.54 -15.47
C GLN A 288 35.51 14.52 -17.02
N PRO A 289 34.60 15.17 -17.81
CA PRO A 289 33.80 14.49 -18.85
C PRO A 289 33.92 15.06 -20.28
N SER A 290 33.46 14.33 -21.32
CA SER A 290 32.72 14.87 -22.50
C SER A 290 32.54 13.90 -23.70
N LYS A 291 31.31 13.86 -24.21
CA LYS A 291 30.81 13.86 -25.62
C LYS A 291 31.09 12.71 -26.63
N SER A 292 30.01 12.48 -27.41
CA SER A 292 29.89 11.80 -28.73
C SER A 292 30.06 10.28 -28.72
N GLY A 293 29.34 9.44 -29.46
CA GLY A 293 28.36 9.61 -30.52
C GLY A 293 28.46 8.37 -31.44
N THR A 294 27.32 7.80 -31.85
CA THR A 294 27.19 6.84 -32.99
C THR A 294 27.80 5.44 -32.78
N SER A 295 27.28 4.28 -33.18
CA SER A 295 26.00 3.73 -33.66
C SER A 295 26.29 2.24 -34.00
N ILE A 296 25.24 1.45 -34.26
CA ILE A 296 25.22 0.24 -35.13
C ILE A 296 25.54 -1.14 -34.50
N GLN A 297 24.44 -1.92 -34.34
CA GLN A 297 24.19 -3.33 -34.76
C GLN A 297 24.99 -4.46 -34.06
N LYS A 298 24.53 -5.71 -33.89
CA LYS A 298 23.40 -6.54 -34.36
C LYS A 298 23.47 -7.84 -33.51
N ASP A 299 22.34 -8.37 -33.03
CA ASP A 299 21.66 -9.61 -33.48
C ASP A 299 21.99 -10.87 -32.63
N GLU A 300 20.94 -11.71 -32.55
CA GLU A 300 20.87 -13.16 -32.24
C GLU A 300 20.58 -13.66 -30.81
N ASN A 301 19.28 -13.94 -30.61
CA ASN A 301 18.67 -15.22 -30.20
C ASN A 301 19.40 -16.17 -29.23
N SER A 302 18.70 -16.53 -28.14
CA SER A 302 18.38 -17.94 -27.87
C SER A 302 17.22 -18.10 -26.90
N GLU A 303 16.34 -19.02 -27.24
CA GLU A 303 15.21 -19.54 -26.47
C GLU A 303 15.73 -20.40 -25.31
N ILE A 304 15.16 -20.24 -24.11
CA ILE A 304 15.17 -21.30 -23.10
C ILE A 304 13.77 -21.40 -22.49
N GLU A 305 13.11 -22.46 -22.91
CA GLU A 305 11.91 -23.06 -22.34
C GLU A 305 12.25 -23.68 -20.97
N ASN A 306 11.45 -23.41 -19.94
CA ASN A 306 11.46 -24.21 -18.71
C ASN A 306 10.05 -24.20 -18.10
N GLY A 307 9.35 -25.33 -18.27
CA GLY A 307 8.11 -25.64 -17.58
C GLY A 307 8.38 -26.06 -16.13
N LEU A 308 7.50 -25.65 -15.22
CA LEU A 308 7.47 -26.16 -13.86
C LEU A 308 6.03 -26.49 -13.45
N GLU A 309 5.87 -27.74 -13.03
CA GLU A 309 4.63 -28.41 -12.71
C GLU A 309 3.87 -27.79 -11.52
N ARG A 310 2.53 -27.91 -11.59
CA ARG A 310 1.58 -27.42 -10.59
C ARG A 310 1.40 -28.43 -9.46
N GLY A 311 1.96 -28.13 -8.30
CA GLY A 311 1.60 -28.79 -7.03
C GLY A 311 0.28 -28.26 -6.48
N LYS A 312 -0.72 -29.15 -6.37
CA LYS A 312 -2.07 -28.88 -5.89
C LYS A 312 -2.10 -29.06 -4.36
N LEU A 313 -2.24 -27.98 -3.59
CA LEU A 313 -2.48 -28.04 -2.15
C LEU A 313 -3.94 -27.68 -1.87
N HIS A 314 -4.70 -28.69 -1.42
CA HIS A 314 -6.03 -28.51 -0.86
C HIS A 314 -5.91 -27.94 0.55
N SER A 315 -6.44 -26.74 0.78
CA SER A 315 -6.75 -26.26 2.12
C SER A 315 -8.27 -26.12 2.29
N LYS A 316 -8.71 -26.59 3.45
CA LYS A 316 -10.08 -26.90 3.86
C LYS A 316 -10.79 -25.60 4.22
N VAL A 317 -11.83 -25.23 3.46
CA VAL A 317 -12.68 -24.06 3.74
C VAL A 317 -13.57 -24.37 4.94
N ILE A 318 -13.52 -23.51 5.97
CA ILE A 318 -14.49 -23.48 7.06
C ILE A 318 -15.71 -22.67 6.58
N PRO A 319 -16.96 -23.15 6.70
CA PRO A 319 -18.12 -22.42 6.21
C PRO A 319 -18.49 -21.28 7.14
N THR A 320 -18.61 -20.07 6.60
CA THR A 320 -19.30 -18.96 7.25
C THR A 320 -20.81 -19.15 7.07
N SER A 321 -21.52 -19.33 8.17
CA SER A 321 -22.98 -19.40 8.19
C SER A 321 -23.58 -18.01 8.05
N SER A 322 -24.34 -17.75 6.98
CA SER A 322 -25.28 -16.63 6.93
C SER A 322 -26.64 -17.04 7.51
N PRO A 323 -27.40 -16.12 8.14
CA PRO A 323 -28.69 -16.44 8.74
C PRO A 323 -29.77 -16.62 7.66
N LYS A 324 -30.63 -17.62 7.86
CA LYS A 324 -31.81 -17.87 7.04
C LYS A 324 -32.84 -16.74 7.26
N HIS A 325 -33.29 -16.14 6.16
CA HIS A 325 -34.50 -15.32 6.13
C HIS A 325 -35.71 -16.18 6.51
N GLU A 326 -36.35 -15.79 7.60
CA GLU A 326 -37.66 -16.27 8.04
C GLU A 326 -38.72 -15.78 7.04
N LYS A 327 -39.42 -16.72 6.41
CA LYS A 327 -40.52 -16.43 5.48
C LYS A 327 -41.74 -15.98 6.27
N MET A 328 -42.14 -14.71 6.13
CA MET A 328 -43.48 -14.27 6.52
C MET A 328 -44.52 -15.02 5.69
N VAL A 329 -45.36 -15.79 6.37
CA VAL A 329 -46.56 -16.41 5.82
C VAL A 329 -47.57 -15.30 5.51
N THR A 330 -47.86 -15.11 4.22
CA THR A 330 -49.04 -14.37 3.78
C THR A 330 -50.28 -15.23 4.04
N ASN A 331 -51.08 -14.84 5.02
CA ASN A 331 -52.40 -15.44 5.25
C ASN A 331 -53.43 -14.67 4.41
N SER A 332 -53.84 -15.26 3.28
CA SER A 332 -54.99 -14.83 2.50
C SER A 332 -55.94 -16.02 2.35
N GLY A 333 -57.07 -15.97 3.04
CA GLY A 333 -58.13 -16.97 2.97
C GLY A 333 -59.29 -16.58 3.89
N GLY A 334 -60.34 -16.01 3.30
CA GLY A 334 -61.48 -15.43 4.02
C GLY A 334 -62.46 -16.43 4.63
N HIS A 335 -63.37 -15.87 5.43
CA HIS A 335 -64.67 -16.50 5.68
C HIS A 335 -65.76 -15.42 5.80
N LEU A 336 -66.79 -15.59 4.96
CA LEU A 336 -68.09 -14.95 5.02
C LEU A 336 -68.89 -15.51 6.20
N LYS A 337 -69.63 -14.66 6.93
CA LYS A 337 -71.09 -14.77 7.21
C LYS A 337 -71.50 -14.11 8.54
N GLU A 338 -72.70 -13.51 8.47
CA GLU A 338 -73.73 -13.34 9.53
C GLU A 338 -73.34 -12.39 10.69
N ASP A 339 -74.08 -11.32 11.01
CA ASP A 339 -75.50 -10.98 10.90
C ASP A 339 -75.75 -9.49 10.60
#